data_AF-T1G5M9-F1
#
_entry.id   AF-T1G5M9-F1
#
_cell.length_a   1.000
_cell.length_b   1.000
_cell.length_c   1.000
_cell.angle_alpha   90.00
_cell.angle_beta   90.00
_cell.angle_gamma   90.00
#
_symmetry.space_group_name_H-M   'P 1'
#
loop_
_entity.id
_entity.type
_entity.pdbx_description
1 polymer ?
#
loop_
_entity_poly.entity_id
_entity_poly.type
_entity_poly.pdbx_seq_one_letter_code
_entity_poly.pdbx_strand_id
1 'polypeptide(L)'
;MKRRTNETTDSKGKYHRLKRTSDDGFNDLQFKGPPEKVPYKAITLACVLFIFGFLLILIGSLLLSGHINAEYSDRTWPLLILGSLMFIPGSYHVYIAYKAWKGAEGYSFDDIPEFDD
;
A
#
# COMPACT_ATOMS: atom_id res chain seq x y z
N MET A 1 35.75 -53.32 20.14
CA MET A 1 35.00 -52.05 20.03
C MET A 1 33.82 -52.28 19.08
N LYS A 2 32.59 -52.45 19.60
CA LYS A 2 31.43 -52.92 18.84
C LYS A 2 30.60 -51.71 18.39
N ARG A 3 30.62 -51.39 17.08
CA ARG A 3 29.82 -50.31 16.50
C ARG A 3 28.33 -50.69 16.60
N ARG A 4 27.55 -49.92 17.36
CA ARG A 4 26.08 -49.95 17.29
C ARG A 4 25.67 -49.26 15.99
N THR A 5 24.96 -49.97 15.13
CA THR A 5 24.26 -49.40 13.99
C THR A 5 22.89 -48.94 14.47
N ASN A 6 22.61 -47.66 14.33
CA ASN A 6 21.31 -47.08 14.66
C ASN A 6 20.33 -47.42 13.53
N GLU A 7 19.26 -48.16 13.84
CA GLU A 7 18.15 -48.37 12.93
C GLU A 7 17.35 -47.08 12.82
N THR A 8 17.46 -46.38 11.69
CA THR A 8 16.50 -45.34 11.31
C THR A 8 15.21 -46.03 10.90
N THR A 9 14.21 -45.98 11.78
CA THR A 9 12.83 -46.34 11.49
C THR A 9 12.27 -45.40 10.41
N ASP A 10 12.41 -45.81 9.15
CA ASP A 10 11.70 -45.23 8.01
C ASP A 10 10.20 -45.50 8.19
N SER A 11 9.50 -44.57 8.84
CA SER A 11 8.04 -44.60 8.95
C SER A 11 7.46 -44.42 7.55
N LYS A 12 7.25 -45.55 6.86
CA LYS A 12 6.56 -45.61 5.56
C LYS A 12 5.08 -45.30 5.72
N GLY A 13 4.77 -44.02 5.94
CA GLY A 13 3.44 -43.48 5.76
C GLY A 13 3.00 -43.72 4.31
N LYS A 14 1.97 -44.54 4.12
CA LYS A 14 1.37 -44.77 2.80
C LYS A 14 0.54 -43.54 2.43
N TYR A 15 1.15 -42.57 1.75
CA TYR A 15 0.41 -41.46 1.17
C TYR A 15 -0.33 -41.96 -0.07
N HIS A 16 -1.66 -41.96 -0.02
CA HIS A 16 -2.47 -42.15 -1.21
C HIS A 16 -2.47 -40.83 -2.00
N ARG A 17 -1.79 -40.82 -3.15
CA ARG A 17 -1.89 -39.71 -4.09
C ARG A 17 -3.28 -39.78 -4.73
N LEU A 18 -4.14 -38.82 -4.39
CA LEU A 18 -5.47 -38.72 -4.99
C LEU A 18 -5.33 -38.52 -6.50
N LYS A 19 -6.04 -39.35 -7.27
CA LYS A 19 -6.16 -39.17 -8.72
C LYS A 19 -6.84 -37.83 -8.95
N ARG A 20 -6.17 -36.89 -9.63
CA ARG A 20 -6.77 -35.64 -10.09
C ARG A 20 -7.88 -36.02 -11.09
N THR A 21 -9.12 -36.05 -10.62
CA THR A 21 -10.30 -36.16 -11.46
C THR A 21 -10.52 -34.79 -12.09
N SER A 22 -10.67 -34.70 -13.40
CA SER A 22 -10.96 -33.44 -14.13
C SER A 22 -12.37 -32.86 -13.83
N ASP A 23 -13.04 -33.41 -12.83
CA ASP A 23 -14.39 -33.11 -12.37
C ASP A 23 -14.35 -33.02 -10.84
N ASP A 24 -13.45 -32.18 -10.34
CA ASP A 24 -13.34 -31.85 -8.93
C ASP A 24 -14.43 -30.84 -8.48
N GLY A 25 -15.35 -30.46 -9.38
CA GLY A 25 -16.50 -29.61 -9.08
C GLY A 25 -16.14 -28.17 -8.72
N PHE A 26 -14.84 -27.86 -8.66
CA PHE A 26 -14.34 -26.52 -8.41
C PHE A 26 -14.28 -25.77 -9.74
N ASN A 27 -14.98 -24.65 -9.81
CA ASN A 27 -14.82 -23.70 -10.89
C ASN A 27 -13.74 -22.69 -10.51
N ASP A 28 -12.88 -22.30 -11.45
CA ASP A 28 -11.84 -21.27 -11.23
C ASP A 28 -12.42 -19.96 -10.68
N LEU A 29 -13.71 -19.70 -10.94
CA LEU A 29 -14.46 -18.57 -10.41
C LEU A 29 -14.62 -18.59 -8.88
N GLN A 30 -14.54 -19.75 -8.22
CA GLN A 30 -14.65 -19.87 -6.76
C GLN A 30 -13.38 -19.40 -6.04
N PHE A 31 -12.22 -19.45 -6.71
CA PHE A 31 -10.95 -18.97 -6.18
C PHE A 31 -10.69 -17.50 -6.53
N LYS A 32 -11.55 -16.90 -7.36
CA LYS A 32 -11.49 -15.50 -7.69
C LYS A 32 -12.10 -14.72 -6.52
N GLY A 33 -11.28 -13.93 -5.84
CA GLY A 33 -11.75 -13.03 -4.78
C GLY A 33 -12.87 -12.12 -5.29
N PRO A 34 -13.74 -11.62 -4.39
CA PRO A 34 -14.75 -10.64 -4.78
C PRO A 34 -14.11 -9.47 -5.52
N PRO A 35 -14.81 -8.84 -6.49
CA PRO A 35 -14.27 -7.70 -7.21
C PRO A 35 -13.90 -6.60 -6.20
N GLU A 36 -12.62 -6.24 -6.16
CA GLU A 36 -12.10 -5.21 -5.27
C GLU A 36 -12.87 -3.89 -5.49
N LYS A 37 -13.48 -3.39 -4.42
CA LYS A 37 -14.21 -2.12 -4.46
C LYS A 37 -13.20 -1.01 -4.27
N VAL A 38 -12.94 -0.23 -5.31
CA VAL A 38 -11.99 0.88 -5.24
C VAL A 38 -12.52 1.93 -4.23
N PRO A 39 -11.77 2.26 -3.15
CA PRO A 39 -12.19 3.21 -2.14
C PRO A 39 -11.98 4.65 -2.63
N TYR A 40 -12.84 5.09 -3.57
CA TYR A 40 -12.75 6.41 -4.20
C TYR A 40 -12.69 7.56 -3.20
N LYS A 41 -13.43 7.47 -2.08
CA LYS A 41 -13.43 8.49 -1.01
C LYS A 41 -12.03 8.72 -0.44
N ALA A 42 -11.33 7.64 -0.08
CA ALA A 42 -9.98 7.71 0.49
C ALA A 42 -8.97 8.29 -0.53
N ILE A 43 -9.08 7.88 -1.80
CA ILE A 43 -8.23 8.38 -2.88
C ILE A 43 -8.47 9.88 -3.09
N THR A 44 -9.73 10.33 -3.09
CA THR A 44 -10.04 11.76 -3.25
C THR A 44 -9.47 12.59 -2.11
N LEU A 45 -9.59 12.13 -0.86
CA LEU A 45 -9.01 12.79 0.31
C LEU A 45 -7.48 12.90 0.18
N ALA A 46 -6.81 11.79 -0.15
CA ALA A 46 -5.36 11.75 -0.32
C ALA A 46 -4.87 12.71 -1.41
N CYS A 47 -5.55 12.76 -2.55
CA CYS A 47 -5.25 13.69 -3.63
C CYS A 47 -5.40 15.15 -3.19
N VAL A 48 -6.46 15.48 -2.43
CA VAL A 48 -6.65 16.83 -1.89
C VAL A 48 -5.52 17.21 -0.94
N LEU A 49 -5.19 16.35 0.03
CA LEU A 49 -4.07 16.59 0.96
C LEU A 49 -2.74 16.77 0.22
N PHE A 50 -2.49 15.94 -0.79
CA PHE A 50 -1.27 16.01 -1.59
C PHE A 50 -1.16 17.33 -2.37
N ILE A 51 -2.22 17.74 -3.06
CA ILE A 51 -2.24 18.98 -3.85
C ILE A 51 -2.08 20.20 -2.92
N PHE A 52 -2.87 20.28 -1.85
CA PHE A 52 -2.78 21.40 -0.90
C PHE A 52 -1.42 21.44 -0.21
N GLY A 53 -0.89 20.30 0.25
CA GLY A 53 0.43 20.21 0.86
C GLY A 53 1.55 20.63 -0.09
N PHE A 54 1.50 20.17 -1.33
CA PHE A 54 2.46 20.54 -2.37
C PHE A 54 2.42 22.04 -2.70
N LEU A 55 1.22 22.62 -2.83
CA LEU A 55 1.05 24.07 -3.06
C LEU A 55 1.59 24.90 -1.89
N LEU A 56 1.31 24.50 -0.65
CA LEU A 56 1.82 25.17 0.55
C LEU A 56 3.36 25.12 0.61
N ILE A 57 3.97 23.97 0.28
CA ILE A 57 5.42 23.83 0.20
C ILE A 57 5.99 24.70 -0.92
N LEU A 58 5.38 24.71 -2.11
CA LEU A 58 5.83 25.54 -3.23
C LEU A 58 5.80 27.02 -2.89
N ILE A 59 4.69 27.50 -2.32
CA ILE A 59 4.54 28.90 -1.90
C ILE A 59 5.53 29.24 -0.79
N GLY A 60 5.68 28.38 0.22
CA GLY A 60 6.66 28.57 1.29
C GLY A 60 8.10 28.57 0.77
N SER A 61 8.41 27.72 -0.20
CA SER A 61 9.74 27.67 -0.84
C SER A 61 10.01 28.93 -1.66
N LEU A 62 9.01 29.44 -2.38
CA LEU A 62 9.11 30.67 -3.17
C LEU A 62 9.28 31.92 -2.28
N LEU A 63 8.60 31.94 -1.13
CA LEU A 63 8.79 32.95 -0.08
C LEU A 63 10.20 32.89 0.51
N LEU A 64 10.71 31.69 0.81
CA LEU A 64 12.07 31.50 1.35
C LEU A 64 13.15 31.91 0.35
N SER A 65 12.92 31.68 -0.94
CA SER A 65 13.83 32.07 -2.01
C SER A 65 13.89 33.60 -2.23
N GLY A 66 13.08 34.39 -1.53
CA GLY A 66 13.06 35.85 -1.65
C GLY A 66 12.48 36.36 -2.97
N HIS A 67 11.76 35.53 -3.72
CA HIS A 67 11.09 35.94 -4.96
C HIS A 67 9.87 36.84 -4.69
N ILE A 68 9.32 36.78 -3.48
CA ILE A 68 8.23 37.62 -2.98
C ILE A 68 8.78 38.42 -1.78
N ASN A 69 8.59 39.75 -1.78
CA ASN A 69 9.12 40.64 -0.75
C ASN A 69 8.79 40.15 0.67
N ALA A 70 9.85 39.88 1.44
CA ALA A 70 9.83 39.10 2.66
C ALA A 70 9.41 39.89 3.92
N GLU A 71 8.36 40.73 3.80
CA GLU A 71 7.76 41.39 4.98
C GLU A 71 7.16 40.36 5.96
N TYR A 72 6.95 39.12 5.50
CA TYR A 72 6.37 38.02 6.25
C TYR A 72 7.29 36.79 6.41
N SER A 73 8.61 36.97 6.52
CA SER A 73 9.57 35.86 6.75
C SER A 73 9.17 34.93 7.90
N ASP A 74 8.55 35.47 8.95
CA ASP A 74 8.08 34.70 10.11
C ASP A 74 6.94 33.74 9.77
N ARG A 75 6.19 33.98 8.69
CA ARG A 75 5.06 33.14 8.24
C ARG A 75 5.50 32.00 7.31
N THR A 76 6.70 32.08 6.75
CA THR A 76 7.23 31.08 5.81
C THR A 76 7.48 29.72 6.48
N TRP A 77 8.04 29.73 7.68
CA TRP A 77 8.33 28.49 8.43
C TRP A 77 7.08 27.68 8.77
N PRO A 78 6.02 28.27 9.36
CA PRO A 78 4.75 27.58 9.58
C PRO A 78 4.14 26.99 8.29
N LEU A 79 4.18 27.73 7.18
CA LEU A 79 3.66 27.26 5.89
C LEU A 79 4.41 26.03 5.37
N LEU A 80 5.74 26.04 5.45
CA LEU A 80 6.56 24.89 5.05
C LEU A 80 6.34 23.67 5.95
N ILE A 81 6.24 23.88 7.26
CA ILE A 81 6.00 22.79 8.22
C ILE A 81 4.61 22.18 7.99
N LEU A 82 3.58 23.03 7.85
CA LEU A 82 2.21 22.57 7.61
C LEU A 82 2.08 21.85 6.26
N GLY A 83 2.66 22.42 5.20
CA GLY A 83 2.67 21.80 3.89
C GLY A 83 3.37 20.44 3.90
N SER A 84 4.51 20.33 4.59
CA SER A 84 5.23 19.06 4.77
C SER A 84 4.39 18.03 5.55
N LEU A 85 3.71 18.46 6.61
CA LEU A 85 2.85 17.59 7.42
C LEU A 85 1.66 17.03 6.62
N MET A 86 1.07 17.82 5.73
CA MET A 86 -0.02 17.37 4.84
C MET A 86 0.49 16.51 3.67
N PHE A 87 1.69 16.81 3.16
CA PHE A 87 2.30 16.12 2.03
C PHE A 87 2.69 14.67 2.36
N ILE A 88 3.19 14.39 3.57
CA ILE A 88 3.61 13.04 3.98
C ILE A 88 2.47 12.01 3.85
N PRO A 89 1.30 12.18 4.51
CA PRO A 89 0.19 11.23 4.37
C PRO A 89 -0.42 11.25 2.96
N GLY A 90 -0.53 12.43 2.33
CA GLY A 90 -1.08 12.55 0.97
C GLY A 90 -0.27 11.78 -0.08
N SER A 91 1.05 11.98 -0.10
CA SER A 91 1.97 11.32 -1.05
C SER A 91 2.04 9.81 -0.84
N TYR A 92 2.03 9.35 0.42
CA TYR A 92 2.03 7.92 0.75
C TYR A 92 0.79 7.21 0.18
N HIS A 93 -0.41 7.75 0.42
CA HIS A 93 -1.64 7.14 -0.07
C HIS A 93 -1.77 7.21 -1.60
N VAL A 94 -1.34 8.31 -2.22
CA VAL A 94 -1.31 8.42 -3.70
C VAL A 94 -0.34 7.40 -4.31
N TYR A 95 0.82 7.14 -3.69
CA TYR A 95 1.78 6.14 -4.15
C TYR A 95 1.22 4.71 -4.11
N ILE A 96 0.57 4.35 -3.00
CA ILE A 96 -0.08 3.04 -2.86
C ILE A 96 -1.24 2.89 -3.85
N ALA A 97 -2.09 3.91 -3.97
CA ALA A 97 -3.18 3.93 -4.95
C ALA A 97 -2.68 3.83 -6.39
N TYR A 98 -1.56 4.47 -6.72
CA TYR A 98 -0.92 4.36 -8.04
C TYR A 98 -0.39 2.94 -8.31
N LYS A 99 0.21 2.29 -7.30
CA LYS A 99 0.65 0.90 -7.40
C LYS A 99 -0.52 -0.08 -7.58
N ALA A 100 -1.60 0.12 -6.83
CA ALA A 100 -2.83 -0.66 -6.97
C ALA A 100 -3.46 -0.45 -8.36
N TRP A 101 -3.50 0.79 -8.86
CA TRP A 101 -3.99 1.09 -10.22
C TRP A 101 -3.16 0.42 -11.33
N LYS A 102 -1.84 0.30 -11.14
CA LYS A 102 -0.94 -0.38 -12.08
C LYS A 102 -1.03 -1.91 -12.02
N GLY A 103 -1.83 -2.48 -11.10
CA GLY A 103 -2.02 -3.92 -10.96
C GLY A 103 -0.77 -4.65 -10.46
N ALA A 104 0.05 -4.01 -9.63
CA ALA A 104 1.23 -4.64 -9.06
C ALA A 104 0.83 -5.79 -8.11
N GLU A 105 1.41 -6.98 -8.31
CA GLU A 105 1.19 -8.16 -7.46
C GLU A 105 1.42 -7.80 -5.98
N GLY A 106 0.42 -8.04 -5.13
CA GLY A 106 0.49 -7.79 -3.68
C GLY A 106 0.05 -6.40 -3.22
N TYR A 107 -0.53 -5.57 -4.10
CA TYR A 107 -1.18 -4.32 -3.72
C TYR A 107 -2.67 -4.41 -4.05
N SER A 108 -3.51 -4.62 -3.03
CA SER A 108 -4.97 -4.54 -3.15
C SER A 108 -5.44 -3.17 -2.67
N PHE A 109 -6.55 -2.69 -3.23
CA PHE A 109 -7.25 -1.53 -2.69
C PHE A 109 -7.78 -1.76 -1.25
N ASP A 110 -7.87 -3.02 -0.81
CA ASP A 110 -8.30 -3.42 0.55
C ASP A 110 -7.31 -2.98 1.65
N ASP A 111 -6.04 -2.74 1.30
CA ASP A 111 -5.02 -2.28 2.26
C ASP A 111 -5.13 -0.78 2.56
N ILE A 112 -5.97 -0.06 1.81
CA ILE A 112 -6.22 1.37 2.04
C ILE A 112 -7.33 1.45 3.11
N PRO A 113 -7.07 2.05 4.29
CA PRO A 113 -8.11 2.22 5.29
C PRO A 113 -9.32 2.93 4.68
N GLU A 114 -10.45 2.24 4.68
CA GLU A 114 -11.73 2.82 4.29
C GLU A 114 -12.13 3.83 5.36
N PHE A 115 -12.25 5.10 4.97
CA PHE A 115 -12.89 6.11 5.80
C PHE A 115 -14.40 6.01 5.58
N ASP A 116 -15.06 5.04 6.21
CA ASP A 116 -16.52 4.99 6.33
C ASP A 116 -16.91 5.36 7.77
N ASP A 117 -17.32 6.63 7.92
CA ASP A 117 -18.37 7.19 8.80
C ASP A 117 -18.57 8.68 8.44
#